data_AF-A0A8J8JWD3-F1
#
_entry.id   AF-A0A8J8JWD3-F1
#
_cell.length_a   1.000
_cell.length_b   1.000
_cell.length_c   1.000
_cell.angle_alpha   90.00
_cell.angle_beta   90.00
_cell.angle_gamma   90.00
#
_symmetry.space_group_name_H-M   'P 1'
#
loop_
_entity.id
_entity.type
_entity.pdbx_description
1 polymer ?
#
loop_
_entity_poly.entity_id
_entity_poly.type
_entity_poly.pdbx_seq_one_letter_code
_entity_poly.pdbx_strand_id
1 'polypeptide(L)' 'MITLEPQVEKQLQTLASEKGVSISELIKNLMFDHQSEQEAINLADNAYSGYKKTGEAIILDQLMKNNNLDN' A
#
# COMPACT_ATOMS: atom_id res chain seq x y z
N MET A 1 -5.62 -2.60 23.55
CA MET A 1 -4.22 -2.38 23.95
C MET A 1 -3.41 -3.44 23.23
N ILE A 2 -2.50 -3.06 22.32
CA ILE A 2 -1.63 -4.02 21.64
C ILE A 2 -0.54 -4.39 22.64
N THR A 3 -0.40 -5.67 22.95
CA THR A 3 0.69 -6.17 23.78
C THR A 3 1.88 -6.40 22.87
N LEU A 4 2.95 -5.63 23.07
CA LEU A 4 4.21 -5.83 22.37
C LEU A 4 5.11 -6.73 23.20
N GLU A 5 5.89 -7.57 22.53
CA GLU A 5 6.95 -8.29 23.21
C GLU A 5 8.01 -7.28 23.73
N PRO A 6 8.59 -7.48 24.92
CA PRO A 6 9.50 -6.51 25.53
C PRO A 6 10.72 -6.15 24.65
N GLN A 7 11.17 -7.10 23.81
CA GLN A 7 12.27 -6.86 22.87
C GLN A 7 11.84 -5.92 21.73
N VAL A 8 10.63 -6.10 21.21
CA VAL A 8 10.05 -5.28 20.14
C VAL A 8 9.77 -3.88 20.66
N GLU A 9 9.24 -3.74 21.87
CA GLU A 9 9.02 -2.45 22.52
C GLU A 9 10.33 -1.66 22.65
N LYS A 10 11.41 -2.31 23.08
CA LYS A 10 12.73 -1.68 23.21
C LYS A 10 13.29 -1.21 21.87
N GLN A 11 13.15 -2.02 20.81
CA GLN A 11 13.57 -1.63 19.46
C GLN A 11 12.76 -0.45 18.92
N LEU A 12 11.44 -0.47 19.11
CA LEU A 12 10.56 0.63 18.72
C LEU A 12 10.88 1.91 19.50
N GLN A 13 11.24 1.80 20.77
CA GLN A 13 11.62 2.95 21.59
C GLN A 13 12.92 3.61 21.10
N THR A 14 13.91 2.80 20.71
CA THR A 14 15.13 3.31 20.06
C THR A 14 14.80 4.02 18.75
N LEU A 15 14.04 3.37 17.86
CA LEU A 15 13.67 3.93 16.56
C LEU A 15 12.83 5.22 16.69
N ALA A 16 11.90 5.25 17.66
CA ALA A 16 11.07 6.40 17.98
C ALA A 16 11.93 7.58 18.44
N SER A 17 12.91 7.31 19.30
CA SER A 17 13.86 8.32 19.79
C SER A 17 14.74 8.88 18.68
N GLU A 18 15.26 8.02 17.79
CA GLU A 18 16.07 8.45 16.65
C GLU A 18 15.29 9.32 15.67
N LYS A 19 14.02 9.01 15.46
CA LYS A 19 13.12 9.77 14.55
C LYS A 19 12.43 10.96 15.21
N GLY A 20 12.58 11.14 16.52
CA GLY A 20 11.91 12.20 17.28
C GLY A 20 10.38 12.07 17.33
N VAL A 21 9.85 10.84 17.21
CA VAL A 21 8.41 10.55 17.21
C VAL A 21 8.04 9.63 18.37
N SER A 22 6.74 9.42 18.60
CA SER A 22 6.27 8.45 19.59
C SER A 22 6.19 7.03 18.99
N ILE A 23 6.27 6.00 19.83
CA ILE A 23 6.02 4.61 19.41
C ILE A 23 4.62 4.47 18.81
N SER A 24 3.62 5.19 19.35
CA SER A 24 2.27 5.20 18.78
C SER A 24 2.23 5.76 17.37
N GLU A 25 3.07 6.74 17.04
CA GLU A 25 3.18 7.31 15.71
C GLU A 25 3.75 6.29 14.72
N LEU A 26 4.81 5.59 15.12
CA LEU A 26 5.41 4.52 14.31
C LEU A 26 4.42 3.41 13.99
N ILE A 27 3.64 2.98 14.99
CA ILE A 27 2.62 1.94 14.80
C ILE A 27 1.51 2.43 13.87
N LYS A 28 1.06 3.69 14.02
CA LYS A 28 0.06 4.26 13.12
C LYS A 28 0.56 4.31 11.68
N ASN A 29 1.78 4.79 11.46
CA ASN A 29 2.36 4.87 10.12
C ASN A 29 2.49 3.48 9.49
N LEU A 30 2.95 2.49 10.25
CA LEU A 30 3.00 1.09 9.79
C LEU A 30 1.61 0.57 9.38
N MET A 31 0.57 0.86 10.16
CA MET A 31 -0.80 0.47 9.84
C MET A 31 -1.33 1.17 8.57
N PHE A 32 -1.02 2.45 8.40
CA PHE A 32 -1.39 3.21 7.20
C PHE A 32 -0.68 2.67 5.95
N ASP A 33 0.61 2.41 6.03
CA ASP A 33 1.40 1.88 4.92
C ASP A 33 0.86 0.50 4.49
N HIS A 34 0.58 -0.39 5.45
CA HIS A 34 -0.03 -1.69 5.16
C HIS A 34 -1.44 -1.60 4.58
N GLN A 35 -2.25 -0.62 5.00
CA GLN A 35 -3.56 -0.39 4.40
C GLN A 35 -3.44 0.02 2.92
N SER A 36 -2.52 0.94 2.61
CA SER A 36 -2.26 1.37 1.23
C SER A 36 -1.75 0.22 0.36
N GLU A 37 -0.87 -0.64 0.89
CA GLU A 37 -0.39 -1.83 0.19
C GLU A 37 -1.53 -2.82 -0.08
N GLN A 38 -2.38 -3.08 0.92
CA GLN A 38 -3.52 -3.98 0.78
C GLN A 38 -4.54 -3.46 -0.24
N GLU A 39 -4.79 -2.15 -0.27
CA GLU A 39 -5.65 -1.53 -1.28
C GLU A 39 -5.07 -1.67 -2.70
N ALA A 40 -3.76 -1.47 -2.86
CA ALA A 40 -3.08 -1.66 -4.14
C ALA A 40 -3.15 -3.12 -4.64
N ILE A 41 -2.98 -4.09 -3.73
CA ILE A 41 -3.12 -5.52 -4.05
C ILE A 41 -4.57 -5.82 -4.46
N ASN A 42 -5.56 -5.36 -3.70
CA ASN A 42 -6.97 -5.56 -4.03
C ASN A 42 -7.34 -4.94 -5.38
N LEU A 43 -6.79 -3.77 -5.71
CA LEU A 43 -6.99 -3.12 -7.01
C LEU A 43 -6.43 -3.99 -8.14
N ALA A 44 -5.21 -4.51 -7.97
CA ALA A 44 -4.56 -5.37 -8.96
C ALA A 44 -5.35 -6.68 -9.16
N ASP A 45 -5.79 -7.32 -8.08
CA ASP A 45 -6.59 -8.55 -8.13
C ASP A 45 -7.94 -8.31 -8.82
N ASN A 46 -8.60 -7.19 -8.53
CA ASN A 46 -9.86 -6.82 -9.16
C ASN A 46 -9.68 -6.55 -10.67
N ALA A 47 -8.63 -5.82 -11.05
CA ALA A 47 -8.31 -5.56 -12.45
C ALA A 47 -8.02 -6.87 -13.21
N TYR A 48 -7.24 -7.76 -12.60
CA TYR A 48 -6.92 -9.06 -13.20
C TYR A 48 -8.14 -9.99 -13.31
N SER A 49 -8.98 -10.04 -12.27
CA SER A 49 -10.25 -10.76 -12.28
C SER A 49 -11.21 -10.23 -13.35
N GLY A 50 -11.25 -8.90 -13.53
CA GLY A 50 -11.98 -8.24 -14.62
C GLY A 50 -11.50 -8.69 -15.99
N TYR A 51 -10.20 -8.56 -16.26
CA TYR A 51 -9.58 -9.02 -17.51
C TYR A 51 -9.85 -10.51 -17.79
N LYS A 52 -9.71 -11.38 -16.78
CA LYS A 52 -9.96 -12.83 -16.95
C LYS A 52 -11.41 -13.13 -17.35
N LYS A 53 -12.37 -12.29 -16.94
CA LYS A 53 -13.79 -12.46 -17.28
C LYS A 53 -14.14 -11.91 -18.66
N THR A 54 -13.57 -10.77 -19.05
CA THR A 54 -13.93 -10.09 -20.30
C THR A 54 -13.05 -10.51 -21.48
N GLY A 55 -11.80 -10.90 -21.23
CA GLY A 55 -10.79 -11.13 -22.26
C GLY A 55 -10.42 -9.84 -23.03
N GLU A 56 -10.91 -8.69 -22.58
CA GLU A 56 -10.71 -7.40 -23.22
C GLU A 56 -9.29 -6.92 -22.93
N ALA A 57 -8.43 -7.01 -23.94
CA ALA A 57 -7.14 -6.34 -23.95
C ALA A 57 -7.32 -4.97 -24.61
N ILE A 58 -7.03 -3.90 -23.87
CA ILE A 58 -6.91 -2.56 -24.44
C ILE A 58 -5.53 -2.48 -25.10
N ILE A 59 -5.48 -2.17 -26.39
CA ILE A 59 -4.21 -1.98 -27.10
C ILE A 59 -3.60 -0.62 -26.73
N LEU A 60 -2.27 -0.51 -26.83
CA LEU A 60 -1.51 0.69 -26.45
C LEU A 60 -2.10 1.98 -27.04
N ASP A 61 -2.55 1.94 -28.30
CA ASP A 61 -3.15 3.08 -29.01
C ASP A 61 -4.45 3.58 -28.37
N GLN A 62 -5.32 2.65 -27.93
CA GLN A 62 -6.55 2.98 -27.20
C GLN A 62 -6.24 3.48 -25.79
N LEU A 63 -5.18 2.94 -25.17
CA LEU A 63 -4.76 3.32 -23.83
C LEU A 63 -4.20 4.74 -23.79
N MET A 64 -3.45 5.14 -24.83
CA MET A 64 -2.97 6.52 -25.01
C MET A 64 -4.13 7.50 -25.19
N LYS A 65 -5.09 7.16 -26.07
CA LYS A 65 -6.32 7.96 -26.29
C LYS A 65 -7.16 8.14 -25.02
N ASN A 66 -7.36 7.06 -24.25
CA ASN A 66 -8.15 7.10 -23.02
C ASN A 66 -7.50 7.94 -21.90
N ASN A 67 -6.18 8.14 -21.96
CA ASN A 67 -5.43 8.92 -20.98
C ASN A 67 -4.99 10.30 -21.52
N ASN A 68 -5.51 10.73 -22.67
CA ASN A 68 -5.14 12.00 -23.32
C ASN A 68 -3.62 12.14 -23.55
N LEU A 69 -2.95 11.03 -23.87
CA LEU A 69 -1.52 10.96 -24.16
C LEU A 69 -1.21 10.95 -25.66
N ASP A 70 -2.24 11.05 -26.50
CA ASP A 70 -2.21 11.11 -27.94
C ASP A 70 -1.97 12.55 -28.43
N ASN A 71 -0.74 13.04 -28.22
CA ASN A 71 -0.20 14.23 -28.91
C ASN A 71 0.55 13.86 -30.18
#